data_AF-A0AAV1NFF9-F1
#
_entry.id   AF-A0AAV1NFF9-F1
#
_cell.length_a   1.000
_cell.length_b   1.000
_cell.length_c   1.000
_cell.angle_alpha   90.00
_cell.angle_beta   90.00
_cell.angle_gamma   90.00
#
_symmetry.space_group_name_H-M   'P 1'
#
loop_
_entity.id
_entity.type
_entity.pdbx_description
1 polymer ?
#
loop_
_entity_poly.entity_id
_entity_poly.type
_entity_poly.pdbx_seq_one_letter_code
_entity_poly.pdbx_strand_id
1 'polypeptide(L)'
;MEEKEQPIAGLHFVGKKDELIEAKRSFRTIEGRDILIISHQDVFYALDSYCYHAGGELQNGDIEDIDGKLCIICPNHKYKISLAEGEGIYKAKVSRENVAKWFSRGVKQRIHMVTETNGDVYVKLSEDCSNIESDFYQGEKGKVERAKAAKNNSTGVL
;
A
#
# COMPACT_ATOMS: atom_id res chain seq x y z
N MET A 1 25.91 22.64 18.97
CA MET A 1 25.41 21.40 19.56
C MET A 1 24.67 20.68 18.47
N GLU A 2 25.34 19.74 17.80
CA GLU A 2 24.64 18.80 16.92
C GLU A 2 23.97 17.78 17.83
N GLU A 3 22.65 17.84 17.94
CA GLU A 3 21.86 16.75 18.48
C GLU A 3 22.07 15.55 17.56
N LYS A 4 22.84 14.57 18.03
CA LYS A 4 22.90 13.26 17.39
C LYS A 4 21.55 12.60 17.59
N GLU A 5 20.68 12.68 16.57
CA GLU A 5 19.49 11.84 16.48
C GLU A 5 19.90 10.38 16.67
N GLN A 6 19.44 9.77 17.75
CA GLN A 6 19.60 8.34 17.96
C GLN A 6 18.79 7.62 16.86
N PRO A 7 19.34 6.59 16.20
CA PRO A 7 18.59 5.81 15.24
C PRO A 7 17.38 5.19 15.95
N ILE A 8 16.17 5.62 15.60
CA ILE A 8 14.95 4.96 16.06
C ILE A 8 14.97 3.56 15.47
N ALA A 9 15.02 2.54 16.33
CA ALA A 9 15.14 1.15 15.90
C ALA A 9 14.05 0.77 14.88
N GLY A 10 14.46 0.10 13.80
CA GLY A 10 13.57 -0.37 12.73
C GLY A 10 13.24 0.64 11.63
N LEU A 11 13.87 1.83 11.61
CA LEU A 11 13.79 2.74 10.45
C LEU A 11 14.73 2.28 9.33
N HIS A 12 14.19 2.14 8.12
CA HIS A 12 14.93 1.82 6.92
C HIS A 12 14.90 3.00 5.96
N PHE A 13 16.06 3.48 5.52
CA PHE A 13 16.15 4.52 4.51
C PHE A 13 15.57 4.04 3.18
N VAL A 14 14.67 4.82 2.57
CA VAL A 14 14.00 4.46 1.32
C VAL A 14 14.27 5.42 0.17
N GLY A 15 14.80 6.61 0.43
CA GLY A 15 15.22 7.57 -0.61
C GLY A 15 15.21 9.02 -0.12
N LYS A 16 15.70 9.92 -0.97
CA LYS A 16 15.56 11.37 -0.76
C LYS A 16 14.12 11.79 -1.03
N LYS A 17 13.62 12.76 -0.25
CA LYS A 17 12.26 13.29 -0.37
C LYS A 17 11.93 13.73 -1.80
N ASP A 18 12.77 14.58 -2.39
CA ASP A 18 12.52 15.16 -3.71
C ASP A 18 12.47 14.09 -4.81
N GLU A 19 13.37 13.10 -4.74
CA GLU A 19 13.40 11.96 -5.67
C GLU A 19 12.13 11.11 -5.56
N LEU A 20 11.64 10.87 -4.34
CA LEU A 20 10.42 10.09 -4.12
C LEU A 20 9.14 10.84 -4.52
N ILE A 21 9.13 12.18 -4.36
CA ILE A 21 8.05 13.04 -4.86
C ILE A 21 8.04 13.01 -6.39
N GLU A 22 9.20 13.18 -7.03
CA GLU A 22 9.32 13.14 -8.49
C GLU A 22 8.90 11.79 -9.06
N ALA A 23 9.35 10.70 -8.44
CA ALA A 23 8.96 9.35 -8.84
C ALA A 23 7.46 9.06 -8.61
N LYS A 24 6.81 9.79 -7.68
CA LYS A 24 5.45 9.58 -7.14
C LYS A 24 5.22 8.22 -6.48
N ARG A 25 5.90 7.17 -6.91
CA ARG A 25 5.79 5.80 -6.44
C ARG A 25 7.16 5.14 -6.46
N SER A 26 7.45 4.36 -5.44
CA SER A 26 8.73 3.68 -5.31
C SER A 26 8.54 2.33 -4.63
N PHE A 27 9.29 1.33 -5.08
CA PHE A 27 9.25 -0.02 -4.54
C PHE A 27 10.51 -0.31 -3.72
N ARG A 28 10.36 -0.93 -2.56
CA ARG A 28 11.48 -1.39 -1.71
C ARG A 28 11.17 -2.75 -1.11
N THR A 29 12.15 -3.64 -1.09
CA THR A 29 12.10 -4.84 -0.25
C THR A 29 12.83 -4.54 1.06
N ILE A 30 12.10 -4.58 2.17
CA ILE A 30 12.59 -4.29 3.52
C ILE A 30 12.41 -5.56 4.35
N GLU A 31 13.51 -6.15 4.83
CA GLU A 31 13.49 -7.39 5.64
C GLU A 31 12.69 -8.53 4.97
N GLY A 32 12.78 -8.64 3.64
CA GLY A 32 12.08 -9.66 2.85
C GLY A 32 10.60 -9.37 2.58
N ARG A 33 10.09 -8.20 3.02
CA ARG A 33 8.74 -7.71 2.75
C ARG A 33 8.76 -6.65 1.66
N ASP A 34 7.88 -6.80 0.68
CA ASP A 34 7.82 -5.93 -0.50
C ASP A 34 6.84 -4.76 -0.26
N ILE A 35 7.40 -3.55 -0.19
CA ILE A 35 6.71 -2.32 0.19
C ILE A 35 6.59 -1.38 -1.02
N LEU A 36 5.38 -0.87 -1.22
CA LEU A 36 5.11 0.24 -2.11
C LEU A 36 5.08 1.53 -1.28
N ILE A 37 5.84 2.53 -1.72
CA ILE A 37 5.85 3.88 -1.16
C ILE A 37 5.19 4.80 -2.19
N ILE A 38 4.24 5.60 -1.75
CA ILE A 38 3.47 6.50 -2.60
C ILE A 38 3.63 7.91 -2.04
N SER A 39 4.01 8.85 -2.90
CA SER A 39 3.88 10.28 -2.65
C SER A 39 2.61 10.79 -3.30
N HIS A 40 1.75 11.42 -2.50
CA HIS A 40 0.55 12.10 -2.98
C HIS A 40 0.36 13.41 -2.21
N GLN A 41 0.37 14.54 -2.92
CA GLN A 41 0.23 15.88 -2.32
C GLN A 41 1.19 16.10 -1.15
N ASP A 42 2.47 15.80 -1.36
CA ASP A 42 3.56 15.93 -0.38
C ASP A 42 3.40 15.07 0.89
N VAL A 43 2.46 14.12 0.91
CA VAL A 43 2.31 13.11 1.96
C VAL A 43 2.81 11.76 1.43
N PHE A 44 3.58 11.05 2.25
CA PHE A 44 4.03 9.71 1.94
C PHE A 44 3.19 8.63 2.63
N TYR A 45 2.87 7.58 1.89
CA TYR A 45 2.22 6.38 2.37
C TYR A 45 3.11 5.19 2.07
N ALA A 46 3.18 4.22 2.99
CA ALA A 46 3.87 2.96 2.76
C ALA A 46 2.93 1.81 3.08
N LEU A 47 2.80 0.87 2.15
CA LEU A 47 1.90 -0.27 2.25
C LEU A 47 2.53 -1.49 1.59
N ASP A 48 2.04 -2.68 1.92
CA ASP A 48 2.36 -3.87 1.17
C ASP A 48 2.13 -3.65 -0.34
N SER A 49 3.11 -4.02 -1.17
CA SER A 49 3.08 -3.72 -2.62
C SER A 49 2.05 -4.54 -3.41
N TYR A 50 1.57 -5.64 -2.84
CA TYR A 50 0.68 -6.58 -3.52
C TYR A 50 -0.71 -6.60 -2.88
N CYS A 51 -1.73 -6.46 -3.73
CA CYS A 51 -3.13 -6.37 -3.32
C CYS A 51 -3.57 -7.61 -2.52
N TYR A 52 -4.15 -7.39 -1.35
CA TYR A 52 -4.71 -8.42 -0.47
C TYR A 52 -5.74 -9.35 -1.15
N HIS A 53 -6.37 -8.93 -2.24
CA HIS A 53 -7.39 -9.75 -2.91
C HIS A 53 -6.79 -10.96 -3.62
N ALA A 54 -5.77 -10.72 -4.46
CA ALA A 54 -5.26 -11.71 -5.40
C ALA A 54 -3.78 -11.48 -5.79
N GLY A 55 -3.02 -10.73 -4.98
CA GLY A 55 -1.59 -10.50 -5.20
C GLY A 55 -1.25 -9.60 -6.38
N GLY A 56 -2.21 -8.82 -6.89
CA GLY A 56 -1.97 -7.88 -7.99
C GLY A 56 -1.04 -6.73 -7.57
N GLU A 57 -0.15 -6.30 -8.46
CA GLU A 57 0.79 -5.21 -8.19
C GLU A 57 0.06 -3.88 -8.03
N LEU A 58 0.11 -3.31 -6.82
CA LEU A 58 -0.53 -2.04 -6.54
C LEU A 58 0.21 -0.85 -7.17
N GLN A 59 1.50 -1.00 -7.49
CA GLN A 59 2.31 0.08 -8.06
C GLN A 59 1.71 0.69 -9.35
N ASN A 60 0.88 -0.07 -10.07
CA ASN A 60 0.22 0.34 -11.32
C ASN A 60 -1.25 0.75 -11.13
N GLY A 61 -1.74 0.84 -9.89
CA GLY A 61 -3.13 1.18 -9.59
C GLY A 61 -3.43 2.67 -9.63
N ASP A 62 -4.63 3.09 -10.00
CA ASP A 62 -5.01 4.50 -9.91
C ASP A 62 -5.17 4.94 -8.44
N ILE A 63 -5.06 6.24 -8.16
CA ILE A 63 -5.38 6.80 -6.84
C ILE A 63 -6.61 7.67 -7.00
N GLU A 64 -7.65 7.39 -6.21
CA GLU A 64 -8.94 8.08 -6.25
C GLU A 64 -9.38 8.48 -4.84
N ASP A 65 -10.09 9.61 -4.71
CA ASP A 65 -10.82 9.94 -3.49
C ASP A 65 -12.16 9.20 -3.48
N ILE A 66 -12.38 8.41 -2.43
CA ILE A 66 -13.60 7.63 -2.25
C ILE A 66 -14.14 7.87 -0.85
N ASP A 67 -15.23 8.60 -0.77
CA ASP A 67 -15.90 8.92 0.51
C ASP A 67 -14.95 9.67 1.47
N GLY A 68 -14.13 10.57 0.93
CA GLY A 68 -13.12 11.32 1.70
C GLY A 68 -11.90 10.50 2.08
N LYS A 69 -11.75 9.28 1.53
CA LYS A 69 -10.58 8.43 1.73
C LYS A 69 -9.79 8.31 0.43
N LEU A 70 -8.53 8.72 0.47
CA LEU A 70 -7.60 8.51 -0.63
C LEU A 70 -7.31 7.00 -0.76
N CYS A 71 -7.70 6.40 -1.87
CA CYS A 71 -7.63 4.97 -2.09
C CYS A 71 -6.80 4.63 -3.33
N ILE A 72 -5.94 3.62 -3.21
CA ILE A 72 -5.36 2.97 -4.39
C ILE A 72 -6.32 1.92 -4.95
N ILE A 73 -6.49 1.93 -6.26
CA ILE A 73 -7.35 1.03 -7.01
C ILE A 73 -6.49 -0.07 -7.61
N CYS A 74 -6.62 -1.29 -7.09
CA CYS A 74 -5.92 -2.45 -7.63
C CYS A 74 -6.19 -2.57 -9.15
N PRO A 75 -5.15 -2.59 -10.01
CA PRO A 75 -5.35 -2.56 -11.45
C PRO A 75 -6.06 -3.81 -11.96
N ASN A 76 -5.85 -4.96 -11.31
CA ASN A 76 -6.36 -6.26 -11.74
C ASN A 76 -7.88 -6.40 -11.49
N HIS A 77 -8.35 -6.08 -10.28
CA HIS A 77 -9.73 -6.39 -9.86
C HIS A 77 -10.51 -5.18 -9.32
N LYS A 78 -9.90 -3.98 -9.38
CA LYS A 78 -10.51 -2.69 -8.98
C LYS A 78 -10.93 -2.59 -7.51
N TYR A 79 -10.33 -3.42 -6.66
CA TYR A 79 -10.41 -3.32 -5.21
C TYR A 79 -9.80 -1.99 -4.75
N LYS A 80 -10.51 -1.31 -3.85
CA LYS A 80 -10.13 0.01 -3.34
C LYS A 80 -9.53 -0.16 -1.96
N ILE A 81 -8.33 0.36 -1.76
CA ILE A 81 -7.57 0.22 -0.52
C ILE A 81 -7.21 1.61 -0.04
N SER A 82 -7.67 2.00 1.16
CA SER A 82 -7.28 3.26 1.80
C SER A 82 -5.77 3.32 1.97
N LEU A 83 -5.12 4.40 1.52
CA LEU A 83 -3.68 4.59 1.68
C LEU A 83 -3.27 4.83 3.13
N ALA A 84 -4.14 5.49 3.91
CA ALA A 84 -3.85 5.82 5.30
C ALA A 84 -4.00 4.62 6.24
N GLU A 85 -5.06 3.83 6.05
CA GLU A 85 -5.49 2.81 7.03
C GLU A 85 -5.51 1.39 6.46
N GLY A 86 -5.27 1.21 5.16
CA GLY A 86 -5.25 -0.11 4.54
C GLY A 86 -6.63 -0.79 4.45
N GLU A 87 -7.70 -0.03 4.68
CA GLU A 87 -9.07 -0.53 4.63
C GLU A 87 -9.52 -0.91 3.21
N GLY A 88 -10.16 -2.07 3.07
CA GLY A 88 -10.81 -2.45 1.83
C GLY A 88 -12.17 -1.76 1.67
N ILE A 89 -12.29 -0.81 0.75
CA ILE A 89 -13.52 -0.03 0.54
C ILE A 89 -14.39 -0.66 -0.56
N TYR A 90 -15.69 -0.76 -0.33
CA TYR A 90 -16.66 -1.27 -1.31
C TYR A 90 -17.96 -0.46 -1.31
N LYS A 91 -18.67 -0.49 -2.44
CA LYS A 91 -19.97 0.17 -2.60
C LYS A 91 -21.08 -0.87 -2.53
N ALA A 92 -22.12 -0.64 -1.74
CA ALA A 92 -23.29 -1.51 -1.67
C ALA A 92 -24.58 -0.71 -1.56
N LYS A 93 -25.70 -1.30 -2.02
CA LYS A 93 -27.04 -0.69 -1.90
C LYS A 93 -27.60 -0.94 -0.51
N VAL A 94 -28.11 0.11 0.13
CA VAL A 94 -28.88 -0.03 1.37
C VAL A 94 -30.35 -0.18 1.03
N SER A 95 -30.94 -1.32 1.40
CA SER A 95 -32.27 -1.77 0.98
C SER A 95 -33.40 -0.78 1.27
N ARG A 96 -33.24 0.08 2.27
CA ARG A 96 -34.25 1.06 2.69
C ARG A 96 -34.26 2.35 1.86
N GLU A 97 -33.18 2.67 1.16
CA GLU A 97 -32.99 4.01 0.58
C GLU A 97 -32.74 3.99 -0.93
N ASN A 98 -32.53 2.82 -1.55
CA ASN A 98 -32.12 2.67 -2.96
C ASN A 98 -30.85 3.49 -3.35
N VAL A 99 -30.15 4.07 -2.37
CA VAL A 99 -28.87 4.77 -2.54
C VAL A 99 -27.73 3.79 -2.28
N ALA A 100 -26.73 3.84 -3.15
CA ALA A 100 -25.48 3.10 -2.97
C ALA A 100 -24.55 3.88 -2.05
N LYS A 101 -24.15 3.27 -0.93
CA LYS A 101 -23.23 3.84 0.08
C LYS A 101 -21.89 3.13 0.05
N TRP A 102 -20.85 3.81 0.54
CA TRP A 102 -19.52 3.24 0.72
C TRP A 102 -19.41 2.59 2.10
N PHE A 103 -18.66 1.49 2.15
CA PHE A 103 -18.49 0.68 3.34
C PHE A 103 -17.04 0.19 3.42
N SER A 104 -16.59 -0.06 4.65
CA SER A 104 -15.29 -0.67 4.92
C SER A 104 -15.42 -2.18 5.18
N ARG A 105 -14.46 -2.96 4.67
CA ARG A 105 -14.25 -4.37 5.04
C ARG A 105 -13.32 -4.52 6.26
N GLY A 106 -12.95 -3.41 6.90
CA GLY A 106 -11.85 -3.35 7.87
C GLY A 106 -10.49 -3.27 7.16
N VAL A 107 -9.42 -3.26 7.96
CA VAL A 107 -8.04 -3.29 7.49
C VAL A 107 -7.79 -4.60 6.73
N LYS A 108 -7.33 -4.48 5.49
CA LYS A 108 -7.04 -5.62 4.58
C LYS A 108 -5.64 -5.57 4.00
N GLN A 109 -5.06 -4.37 3.93
CA GLN A 109 -3.72 -4.11 3.43
C GLN A 109 -2.87 -3.56 4.58
N ARG A 110 -1.71 -4.16 4.85
CA ARG A 110 -0.83 -3.65 5.90
C ARG A 110 -0.23 -2.32 5.48
N ILE A 111 -0.34 -1.34 6.36
CA ILE A 111 0.30 -0.03 6.26
C ILE A 111 1.55 -0.01 7.13
N HIS A 112 2.55 0.75 6.70
CA HIS A 112 3.83 0.94 7.37
C HIS A 112 4.04 2.40 7.70
N MET A 113 4.79 2.67 8.76
CA MET A 113 5.05 4.04 9.19
C MET A 113 6.08 4.66 8.26
N VAL A 114 5.81 5.88 7.80
CA VAL A 114 6.77 6.70 7.07
C VAL A 114 7.23 7.85 7.96
N THR A 115 8.51 8.18 7.94
CA THR A 115 9.09 9.30 8.68
C THR A 115 10.03 10.07 7.76
N GLU A 116 9.99 11.40 7.89
CA GLU A 116 10.82 12.32 7.12
C GLU A 116 11.76 13.05 8.07
N THR A 117 13.07 13.01 7.79
CA THR A 117 14.09 13.67 8.60
C THR A 117 15.17 14.22 7.68
N ASN A 118 15.47 15.52 7.76
CA ASN A 118 16.54 16.17 6.99
C ASN A 118 16.53 15.92 5.47
N GLY A 119 15.33 15.81 4.87
CA GLY A 119 15.16 15.53 3.44
C GLY A 119 15.32 14.06 3.05
N ASP A 120 15.50 13.17 4.03
CA ASP A 120 15.50 11.72 3.89
C ASP A 120 14.15 11.13 4.32
N VAL A 121 13.70 10.11 3.60
CA VAL A 121 12.48 9.38 3.92
C VAL A 121 12.86 7.98 4.41
N TYR A 122 12.21 7.57 5.50
CA TYR A 122 12.40 6.29 6.15
C TYR A 122 11.06 5.56 6.27
N VAL A 123 11.11 4.23 6.18
CA VAL A 123 9.97 3.36 6.47
C VAL A 123 10.30 2.48 7.66
N LYS A 124 9.37 2.37 8.61
CA LYS A 124 9.38 1.36 9.67
C LYS A 124 8.28 0.35 9.42
N LEU A 125 8.64 -0.93 9.38
CA LEU A 125 7.67 -2.01 9.23
C LEU A 125 6.67 -2.00 10.40
N SER A 126 5.42 -2.39 10.12
CA SER A 126 4.35 -2.33 11.13
C SER A 126 4.58 -3.45 12.14
N GLU A 127 4.52 -3.11 13.43
CA GLU A 127 4.63 -4.07 14.53
C GLU A 127 3.27 -4.70 14.92
N ASP A 128 2.18 -4.36 14.23
CA ASP A 128 0.87 -4.98 14.46
C ASP A 128 0.91 -6.49 14.18
N CYS A 129 0.71 -7.30 15.24
CA CYS A 129 0.69 -8.75 15.19
C CYS A 129 -0.61 -9.35 14.63
N SER A 130 -1.61 -8.53 14.30
CA SER A 130 -2.85 -8.97 13.67
C SER A 130 -2.54 -9.60 12.31
N ASN A 131 -3.24 -10.69 12.00
CA ASN A 131 -3.14 -11.33 10.69
C ASN A 131 -3.96 -10.51 9.68
N ILE A 132 -3.26 -9.83 8.76
CA ILE A 132 -3.87 -9.01 7.71
C ILE A 132 -3.76 -9.77 6.40
N GLU A 133 -4.81 -9.79 5.58
CA GLU A 133 -4.84 -10.63 4.37
C GLU A 133 -3.69 -10.37 3.39
N SER A 134 -3.15 -9.15 3.33
CA SER A 134 -1.97 -8.85 2.50
C SER A 134 -0.70 -9.59 2.96
N ASP A 135 -0.60 -10.02 4.22
CA ASP A 135 0.52 -10.80 4.75
C ASP A 135 0.73 -12.10 3.97
N PHE A 136 -0.36 -12.73 3.52
CA PHE A 136 -0.28 -13.96 2.73
C PHE A 136 0.62 -13.76 1.50
N TYR A 137 0.50 -12.61 0.82
CA TYR A 137 1.24 -12.29 -0.39
C TYR A 137 2.69 -11.90 -0.14
N GLN A 138 3.12 -11.73 1.11
CA GLN A 138 4.52 -11.52 1.47
C GLN A 138 5.25 -12.85 1.74
N GLY A 139 4.50 -13.89 2.14
CA GLY A 139 5.06 -15.23 2.40
C GLY A 139 5.32 -16.05 1.13
N GLU A 140 6.02 -17.17 1.29
CA GLU A 140 6.46 -18.05 0.19
C GLU A 140 5.31 -18.55 -0.69
N LYS A 141 4.19 -18.96 -0.08
CA LYS A 141 2.99 -19.37 -0.84
C LYS A 141 2.40 -18.20 -1.63
N GLY A 142 2.34 -17.03 -1.01
CA GLY A 142 1.92 -15.80 -1.66
C GLY A 142 2.78 -15.45 -2.87
N LYS A 143 4.11 -15.54 -2.74
CA LYS A 143 5.04 -15.30 -3.85
C LYS A 143 4.74 -16.15 -5.08
N VAL A 144 4.39 -17.43 -4.87
CA VAL A 144 3.94 -18.32 -5.95
C VAL A 144 2.65 -17.83 -6.61
N GLU A 145 1.66 -17.39 -5.81
CA GLU A 145 0.40 -16.86 -6.35
C GLU A 145 0.58 -15.52 -7.08
N ARG A 146 1.43 -14.62 -6.56
CA ARG A 146 1.80 -13.36 -7.23
C ARG A 146 2.40 -13.64 -8.62
N ALA A 147 3.30 -14.62 -8.71
CA ALA A 147 3.92 -15.00 -9.98
C ALA A 147 2.92 -15.55 -11.00
N LYS A 148 1.86 -16.24 -10.57
CA LYS A 148 0.76 -16.67 -11.44
C LYS A 148 -0.09 -15.49 -11.89
N ALA A 149 -0.44 -14.58 -10.96
CA ALA A 149 -1.23 -13.40 -11.25
C ALA A 149 -0.54 -12.47 -12.27
N ALA A 150 0.78 -12.29 -12.16
CA ALA A 150 1.56 -11.49 -13.11
C ALA A 150 1.52 -12.05 -14.55
N LYS A 151 1.58 -13.38 -14.70
CA LYS A 151 1.53 -14.05 -16.02
C LYS A 151 0.16 -13.93 -16.70
N ASN A 152 -0.92 -13.92 -15.92
CA ASN A 152 -2.27 -13.78 -16.47
C ASN A 152 -2.57 -12.33 -16.91
N ASN A 153 -1.85 -11.35 -16.37
CA ASN A 153 -2.03 -9.95 -16.75
C ASN A 153 -1.24 -9.56 -18.01
N SER A 154 -0.19 -10.32 -18.35
CA SER A 154 0.59 -10.09 -19.58
C SER A 154 0.03 -10.77 -20.83
N THR A 155 -0.92 -11.71 -20.68
CA THR A 155 -1.58 -12.41 -21.80
C THR A 155 -2.87 -11.75 -22.28
N GLY A 156 -3.31 -10.66 -21.63
CA GLY A 156 -4.52 -9.90 -21.98
C GLY A 156 -4.30 -8.73 -22.95
N VAL A 157 -3.11 -8.62 -23.54
CA VAL A 157 -2.80 -7.63 -24.58
C VAL A 157 -2.64 -8.37 -25.91
N LEU A 158 -3.77 -8.65 -26.59
CA LEU A 158 -3.84 -8.99 -28.01
C LEU A 158 -5.03 -8.26 -28.63
#